data_AF-A0A499PUN5-F1
#
_entry.id   AF-A0A499PUN5-F1
#
_cell.length_a   1.000
_cell.length_b   1.000
_cell.length_c   1.000
_cell.angle_alpha   90.00
_cell.angle_beta   90.00
_cell.angle_gamma   90.00
#
_symmetry.space_group_name_H-M   'P 1'
#
loop_
_entity.id
_entity.type
_entity.pdbx_description
1 polymer ?
#
loop_
_entity_poly.entity_id
_entity_poly.type
_entity_poly.pdbx_seq_one_letter_code
_entity_poly.pdbx_strand_id
1 'polypeptide(L)'
;MKNLQLGLIVLITTFGSACTTISPSVETAKNQQQQSAQQQIQQAFDQLQTTGVIVIKDKHGLHSYGNDLSRAQTPYVPASTFKMLNALIGLEYGKATSTEVFKWDGQKRSFPAWEKDMTLGQAMQASAVPVYQELARRIGLDLMKKEVQRIGYGNQQIGTVVDNFWLVGPLQITPVQEILFVEKLANTQLAFKPDVQHAVQDMLLIEQKPNYKLYAKSGWGMDLEPQVGWWTGWVETATGEKVYFALNMHMKTGISASEREQLVKQSLTALGII
;
A
#
# COMPACT_ATOMS: atom_id res chain seq x y z
N MET A 1 -63.19 24.45 56.88
CA MET A 1 -63.23 24.41 55.39
C MET A 1 -61.82 24.69 54.88
N LYS A 2 -61.35 23.88 53.93
CA LYS A 2 -59.94 23.62 53.60
C LYS A 2 -59.21 24.82 52.97
N ASN A 3 -58.02 25.11 53.46
CA ASN A 3 -57.01 25.95 52.79
C ASN A 3 -56.22 25.10 51.80
N LEU A 4 -56.11 25.56 50.56
CA LEU A 4 -55.31 24.94 49.49
C LEU A 4 -54.04 25.78 49.32
N GLN A 5 -52.87 25.24 49.70
CA GLN A 5 -51.57 25.82 49.35
C GLN A 5 -51.04 25.13 48.09
N LEU A 6 -50.68 25.95 47.10
CA LEU A 6 -50.12 25.57 45.81
C LEU A 6 -48.61 25.34 45.97
N GLY A 7 -48.15 24.09 45.86
CA GLY A 7 -46.74 23.73 45.89
C GLY A 7 -46.10 23.81 44.50
N LEU A 8 -45.12 24.69 44.35
CA LEU A 8 -44.30 24.84 43.14
C LEU A 8 -43.19 23.78 43.15
N ILE A 9 -43.25 22.80 42.25
CA ILE A 9 -42.17 21.81 42.03
C ILE A 9 -41.23 22.36 40.96
N VAL A 10 -40.02 22.75 41.36
CA VAL A 10 -38.93 23.07 40.44
C VAL A 10 -38.13 21.79 40.20
N LEU A 11 -38.21 21.24 38.98
CA LEU A 11 -37.39 20.12 38.54
C LEU A 11 -36.03 20.67 38.07
N ILE A 12 -34.97 20.43 38.84
CA ILE A 12 -33.59 20.76 38.45
C ILE A 12 -33.06 19.60 37.60
N THR A 13 -33.00 19.77 36.28
CA THR A 13 -32.31 18.85 35.36
C THR A 13 -30.82 19.20 35.32
N THR A 14 -29.99 18.41 35.99
CA THR A 14 -28.53 18.49 35.86
C THR A 14 -28.09 17.84 34.56
N PHE A 15 -27.74 18.64 33.55
CA PHE A 15 -26.98 18.17 32.39
C PHE A 15 -25.53 17.92 32.83
N GLY A 16 -25.18 16.65 33.06
CA GLY A 16 -23.80 16.23 33.26
C GLY A 16 -23.08 16.15 31.91
N SER A 17 -22.42 17.24 31.51
CA SER A 17 -21.44 17.20 30.43
C SER A 17 -20.20 16.45 30.90
N ALA A 18 -20.07 15.18 30.51
CA ALA A 18 -18.84 14.41 30.69
C ALA A 18 -17.78 14.90 29.69
N CYS A 19 -17.11 16.01 29.99
CA CYS A 19 -15.86 16.38 29.33
C CYS A 19 -14.75 15.48 29.87
N THR A 20 -14.40 14.42 29.14
CA THR A 20 -13.18 13.66 29.40
C THR A 20 -11.97 14.53 29.04
N THR A 21 -11.39 15.19 30.04
CA THR A 21 -10.10 15.89 29.92
C THR A 21 -8.99 14.84 29.81
N ILE A 22 -8.34 14.75 28.64
CA ILE A 22 -7.11 13.96 28.50
C ILE A 22 -6.01 14.68 29.30
N SER A 23 -5.27 13.93 30.13
CA SER A 23 -4.21 14.51 30.96
C SER A 23 -3.04 15.03 30.10
N PRO A 24 -2.51 16.24 30.39
CA PRO A 24 -1.39 16.84 29.64
C PRO A 24 -0.13 15.96 29.52
N SER A 25 0.08 15.05 30.48
CA SER A 25 1.18 14.09 30.48
C SER A 25 1.09 13.04 29.37
N VAL A 26 -0.12 12.61 28.99
CA VAL A 26 -0.35 11.60 27.95
C VAL A 26 -0.14 12.20 26.56
N GLU A 27 -0.56 13.44 26.36
CA GLU A 27 -0.36 14.18 25.11
C GLU A 27 1.12 14.51 24.88
N THR A 28 1.84 14.89 25.94
CA THR A 28 3.29 15.14 25.89
C THR A 28 4.07 13.87 25.53
N ALA A 29 3.71 12.71 26.09
CA ALA A 29 4.38 11.44 25.80
C ALA A 29 4.15 10.96 24.35
N LYS A 30 2.92 11.11 23.82
CA LYS A 30 2.61 10.79 22.41
C LYS A 30 3.39 11.67 21.45
N ASN A 31 3.49 12.97 21.72
CA ASN A 31 4.25 13.91 20.90
C ASN A 31 5.75 13.57 20.89
N GLN A 32 6.32 13.19 22.04
CA GLN A 32 7.71 12.74 22.11
C GLN A 32 7.96 11.44 21.34
N GLN A 33 7.05 10.47 21.42
CA GLN A 33 7.16 9.22 20.67
C GLN A 33 7.11 9.46 19.16
N GLN A 34 6.17 10.29 18.69
CA GLN A 34 6.03 10.64 17.28
C GLN A 34 7.26 11.38 16.75
N GLN A 35 7.82 12.31 17.53
CA GLN A 35 9.05 13.01 17.18
C GLN A 35 10.27 12.08 17.12
N SER A 36 10.36 11.12 18.05
CA SER A 36 11.41 10.10 18.04
C SER A 36 11.31 9.19 16.81
N ALA A 37 10.10 8.74 16.47
CA ALA A 37 9.86 7.93 15.28
C ALA A 37 10.22 8.67 13.98
N GLN A 38 9.83 9.94 13.86
CA GLN A 38 10.21 10.80 12.72
C GLN A 38 11.74 10.84 12.54
N GLN A 39 12.48 11.05 13.63
CA GLN A 39 13.94 11.11 13.58
C GLN A 39 14.57 9.76 13.19
N GLN A 40 14.09 8.65 13.78
CA GLN A 40 14.58 7.30 13.46
C GLN A 40 14.36 6.96 11.98
N ILE A 41 13.16 7.23 11.46
CA ILE A 41 12.82 6.95 10.05
C ILE A 41 13.68 7.79 9.12
N GLN A 42 13.84 9.08 9.39
CA GLN A 42 14.71 9.95 8.60
C GLN A 42 16.16 9.42 8.58
N GLN A 43 16.71 9.06 9.74
CA GLN A 43 18.06 8.52 9.87
C GLN A 43 18.26 7.23 9.08
N ALA A 44 17.24 6.36 9.00
CA ALA A 44 17.33 5.12 8.24
C ALA A 44 17.52 5.38 6.74
N PHE A 45 16.82 6.36 6.16
CA PHE A 45 17.07 6.79 4.77
C PHE A 45 18.46 7.42 4.59
N ASP A 46 18.89 8.26 5.55
CA ASP A 46 20.19 8.92 5.51
C ASP A 46 21.36 7.92 5.59
N GLN A 47 21.25 6.87 6.41
CA GLN A 47 22.24 5.80 6.53
C GLN A 47 22.40 4.99 5.23
N LEU A 48 21.31 4.81 4.49
CA LEU A 48 21.33 4.22 3.15
C LEU A 48 21.78 5.19 2.05
N GLN A 49 22.12 6.43 2.44
CA GLN A 49 22.58 7.50 1.54
C GLN A 49 21.62 7.71 0.37
N THR A 50 20.31 7.62 0.61
CA THR A 50 19.27 7.76 -0.41
C THR A 50 18.20 8.76 0.00
N THR A 51 17.36 9.18 -0.93
CA THR A 51 16.19 10.01 -0.64
C THR A 51 14.93 9.19 -0.73
N GLY A 52 14.00 9.42 0.19
CA GLY A 52 12.75 8.68 0.24
C GLY A 52 11.72 9.24 1.20
N VAL A 53 10.52 8.68 1.06
CA VAL A 53 9.37 8.90 1.93
C VAL A 53 8.71 7.56 2.20
N ILE A 54 8.21 7.38 3.41
CA ILE A 54 7.16 6.42 3.71
C ILE A 54 5.92 7.22 4.10
N VAL A 55 4.85 7.03 3.34
CA VAL A 55 3.54 7.57 3.68
C VAL A 55 2.80 6.49 4.47
N ILE A 56 2.14 6.89 5.56
CA ILE A 56 1.33 6.05 6.43
C ILE A 56 -0.08 6.62 6.45
N LYS A 57 -1.09 5.75 6.35
CA LYS A 57 -2.48 6.12 6.63
C LYS A 57 -3.05 5.23 7.71
N ASP A 58 -3.49 5.86 8.79
CA ASP A 58 -4.16 5.23 9.93
C ASP A 58 -5.49 5.93 10.23
N LYS A 59 -6.12 5.61 11.37
CA LYS A 59 -7.37 6.25 11.82
C LYS A 59 -7.24 7.76 12.10
N HIS A 60 -6.02 8.28 12.23
CA HIS A 60 -5.74 9.68 12.50
C HIS A 60 -5.44 10.47 11.22
N GLY A 61 -5.34 9.80 10.07
CA GLY A 61 -5.17 10.43 8.77
C GLY A 61 -3.91 9.97 8.06
N LEU A 62 -3.39 10.83 7.19
CA LEU A 62 -2.23 10.55 6.37
C LEU A 62 -1.00 11.30 6.92
N HIS A 63 0.07 10.56 7.13
CA HIS A 63 1.33 11.03 7.69
C HIS A 63 2.47 10.68 6.75
N SER A 64 3.51 11.51 6.66
CA SER A 64 4.68 11.25 5.81
C SER A 64 5.96 11.36 6.63
N TYR A 65 6.81 10.34 6.54
CA TYR A 65 8.08 10.24 7.25
C TYR A 65 9.21 9.99 6.24
N GLY A 66 10.44 10.38 6.56
CA GLY A 66 11.61 10.21 5.69
C GLY A 66 12.43 11.49 5.56
N ASN A 67 13.35 11.51 4.61
CA ASN A 67 14.28 12.64 4.37
C ASN A 67 13.96 13.45 3.10
N ASP A 68 12.95 13.06 2.33
CA ASP A 68 12.43 13.83 1.19
C ASP A 68 10.91 13.70 1.10
N LEU A 69 10.20 14.45 1.94
CA LEU A 69 8.75 14.38 2.09
C LEU A 69 8.00 14.85 0.83
N SER A 70 8.65 15.64 -0.04
CA SER A 70 8.05 16.12 -1.29
C SER A 70 7.62 14.97 -2.21
N ARG A 71 8.33 13.83 -2.12
CA ARG A 71 8.06 12.61 -2.89
C ARG A 71 6.65 12.06 -2.67
N ALA A 72 6.01 12.35 -1.53
CA ALA A 72 4.64 11.89 -1.25
C ALA A 72 3.63 12.32 -2.33
N GLN A 73 3.87 13.45 -2.98
CA GLN A 73 3.03 14.01 -4.04
C GLN A 73 3.69 13.97 -5.43
N THR A 74 4.91 13.44 -5.55
CA THR A 74 5.61 13.33 -6.83
C THR A 74 5.20 12.06 -7.55
N PRO A 75 4.77 12.12 -8.83
CA PRO A 75 4.44 10.92 -9.61
C PRO A 75 5.70 10.15 -10.05
N TYR A 76 5.67 8.83 -9.91
CA TYR A 76 6.68 7.92 -10.46
C TYR A 76 6.00 6.76 -11.17
N VAL A 77 6.72 6.04 -12.03
CA VAL A 77 6.20 4.76 -12.54
C VAL A 77 5.92 3.81 -11.37
N PRO A 78 4.80 3.07 -11.37
CA PRO A 78 4.49 2.11 -10.30
C PRO A 78 5.46 0.92 -10.29
N ALA A 79 6.09 0.62 -11.42
CA ALA A 79 6.86 -0.60 -11.60
C ALA A 79 6.03 -1.82 -11.16
N SER A 80 6.59 -2.72 -10.37
CA SER A 80 5.93 -3.97 -10.00
C SER A 80 4.80 -3.85 -8.96
N THR A 81 4.52 -2.67 -8.39
CA THR A 81 3.29 -2.47 -7.58
C THR A 81 2.04 -2.63 -8.44
N PHE A 82 2.12 -2.26 -9.73
CA PHE A 82 1.04 -2.42 -10.71
C PHE A 82 0.55 -3.87 -10.87
N LYS A 83 1.36 -4.86 -10.48
CA LYS A 83 0.96 -6.28 -10.49
C LYS A 83 -0.33 -6.52 -9.68
N MET A 84 -0.58 -5.74 -8.63
CA MET A 84 -1.84 -5.78 -7.87
C MET A 84 -3.05 -5.50 -8.79
N LEU A 85 -3.03 -4.39 -9.52
CA LEU A 85 -4.12 -4.02 -10.42
C LEU A 85 -4.18 -4.94 -11.66
N ASN A 86 -3.04 -5.35 -12.19
CA ASN A 86 -2.98 -6.29 -13.32
C ASN A 86 -3.65 -7.64 -12.95
N ALA A 87 -3.38 -8.18 -11.75
CA ALA A 87 -4.04 -9.39 -11.26
C ALA A 87 -5.55 -9.20 -11.08
N LEU A 88 -5.99 -8.08 -10.49
CA LEU A 88 -7.42 -7.78 -10.33
C LEU A 88 -8.15 -7.77 -11.68
N ILE A 89 -7.61 -7.07 -12.68
CA ILE A 89 -8.20 -6.99 -14.02
C ILE A 89 -8.19 -8.37 -14.69
N GLY A 90 -7.06 -9.09 -14.60
CA GLY A 90 -6.92 -10.41 -15.21
C GLY A 90 -7.93 -11.42 -14.68
N LEU A 91 -8.15 -11.44 -13.37
CA LEU A 91 -9.10 -12.34 -12.72
C LEU A 91 -10.56 -11.92 -12.94
N GLU A 92 -10.88 -10.61 -12.85
CA GLU A 92 -12.25 -10.10 -13.05
C GLU A 92 -12.81 -10.50 -14.42
N TYR A 93 -11.97 -10.42 -15.45
CA TYR A 93 -12.35 -10.66 -16.84
C TYR A 93 -11.96 -12.05 -17.35
N GLY A 94 -11.64 -12.99 -16.44
CA GLY A 94 -11.37 -14.39 -16.78
C GLY A 94 -10.20 -14.60 -17.75
N LYS A 95 -9.19 -13.71 -17.71
CA LYS A 95 -7.96 -13.82 -18.51
C LYS A 95 -6.94 -14.77 -17.91
N ALA A 96 -7.13 -15.10 -16.64
CA ALA A 96 -6.47 -16.16 -15.92
C ALA A 96 -7.34 -16.61 -14.75
N THR A 97 -6.98 -17.73 -14.13
CA THR A 97 -7.48 -18.12 -12.80
C THR A 97 -6.35 -18.02 -11.77
N SER A 98 -6.68 -17.96 -10.47
CA SER A 98 -5.67 -17.92 -9.41
C SER A 98 -4.81 -19.19 -9.33
N THR A 99 -5.35 -20.31 -9.82
CA THR A 99 -4.71 -21.63 -9.83
C THR A 99 -4.07 -21.98 -11.18
N GLU A 100 -4.26 -21.16 -12.22
CA GLU A 100 -3.63 -21.39 -13.52
C GLU A 100 -2.11 -21.35 -13.40
N VAL A 101 -1.44 -22.28 -14.07
CA VAL A 101 0.02 -22.33 -14.15
C VAL A 101 0.48 -21.74 -15.48
N PHE A 102 1.18 -20.61 -15.39
CA PHE A 102 1.91 -20.00 -16.49
C PHE A 102 3.22 -20.77 -16.71
N LYS A 103 3.36 -21.34 -17.90
CA LYS A 103 4.49 -22.21 -18.24
C LYS A 103 5.73 -21.39 -18.56
N TRP A 104 6.87 -21.79 -18.02
CA TRP A 104 8.15 -21.23 -18.45
C TRP A 104 8.48 -21.74 -19.86
N ASP A 105 8.86 -20.81 -20.75
CA ASP A 105 9.19 -21.05 -22.16
C ASP A 105 10.61 -21.62 -22.39
N GLY A 106 11.33 -21.97 -21.31
CA GLY A 106 12.69 -22.48 -21.37
C GLY A 106 13.76 -21.42 -21.69
N GLN A 107 13.36 -20.16 -21.91
CA GLN A 107 14.29 -19.08 -22.24
C GLN A 107 14.93 -18.49 -20.98
N LYS A 108 16.21 -18.11 -21.07
CA LYS A 108 16.94 -17.46 -19.98
C LYS A 108 16.21 -16.19 -19.53
N ARG A 109 16.07 -15.99 -18.21
CA ARG A 109 15.45 -14.80 -17.60
C ARG A 109 16.47 -13.98 -16.81
N SER A 110 16.11 -12.73 -16.51
CA SER A 110 16.92 -11.83 -15.68
C SER A 110 17.22 -12.38 -14.30
N PHE A 111 16.34 -13.24 -13.76
CA PHE A 111 16.52 -13.90 -12.47
C PHE A 111 16.25 -15.40 -12.61
N PRO A 112 17.15 -16.29 -12.12
CA PRO A 112 16.92 -17.74 -12.14
C PRO A 112 15.63 -18.15 -11.41
N ALA A 113 15.21 -17.37 -10.41
CA ALA A 113 13.95 -17.60 -9.70
C ALA A 113 12.70 -17.53 -10.62
N TRP A 114 12.80 -16.90 -11.79
CA TRP A 114 11.73 -16.79 -12.79
C TRP A 114 11.75 -17.94 -13.82
N GLU A 115 12.76 -18.81 -13.82
CA GLU A 115 12.95 -19.90 -14.78
C GLU A 115 12.20 -21.16 -14.31
N LYS A 116 10.90 -21.00 -14.02
CA LYS A 116 10.01 -22.08 -13.60
C LYS A 116 8.55 -21.71 -13.85
N ASP A 117 7.72 -22.74 -13.92
CA ASP A 117 6.27 -22.62 -13.93
C ASP A 117 5.76 -21.92 -12.67
N MET A 118 4.77 -21.02 -12.83
CA MET A 118 4.21 -20.26 -11.71
C MET A 118 2.72 -20.01 -11.84
N THR A 119 2.01 -20.01 -10.72
CA THR A 119 0.71 -19.34 -10.59
C THR A 119 0.86 -17.82 -10.50
N LEU A 120 -0.23 -17.06 -10.65
CA LEU A 120 -0.20 -15.60 -10.43
C LEU A 120 0.30 -15.22 -9.03
N GLY A 121 -0.05 -15.99 -8.00
CA GLY A 121 0.43 -15.78 -6.63
C GLY A 121 1.93 -16.01 -6.48
N GLN A 122 2.44 -17.12 -7.04
CA GLN A 122 3.89 -17.37 -7.06
C GLN A 122 4.65 -16.29 -7.83
N ALA A 123 4.10 -15.83 -8.96
CA ALA A 123 4.67 -14.73 -9.74
C ALA A 123 4.57 -13.38 -9.02
N MET A 124 3.55 -13.15 -8.19
CA MET A 124 3.42 -11.95 -7.35
C MET A 124 4.58 -11.89 -6.36
N GLN A 125 4.81 -12.99 -5.65
CA GLN A 125 5.86 -13.16 -4.63
C GLN A 125 7.26 -13.06 -5.23
N ALA A 126 7.52 -13.75 -6.34
CA ALA A 126 8.80 -13.66 -7.06
C ALA A 126 8.97 -12.36 -7.86
N SER A 127 7.93 -11.52 -7.91
CA SER A 127 7.82 -10.35 -8.77
C SER A 127 8.14 -10.64 -10.25
N ALA A 128 7.77 -11.82 -10.75
CA ALA A 128 8.09 -12.30 -12.10
C ALA A 128 7.39 -11.45 -13.16
N VAL A 129 8.14 -10.52 -13.78
CA VAL A 129 7.64 -9.64 -14.84
C VAL A 129 7.06 -10.43 -16.03
N PRO A 130 7.70 -11.51 -16.53
CA PRO A 130 7.19 -12.25 -17.70
C PRO A 130 5.75 -12.74 -17.58
N VAL A 131 5.37 -13.29 -16.41
CA VAL A 131 4.01 -13.80 -16.16
C VAL A 131 2.98 -12.67 -16.24
N TYR A 132 3.30 -11.50 -15.66
CA TYR A 132 2.42 -10.34 -15.68
C TYR A 132 2.40 -9.61 -17.03
N GLN A 133 3.45 -9.74 -17.84
CA GLN A 133 3.43 -9.32 -19.24
C GLN A 133 2.53 -10.22 -20.08
N GLU A 134 2.60 -11.54 -19.90
CA GLU A 134 1.67 -12.46 -20.54
C GLU A 134 0.23 -12.15 -20.14
N LEU A 135 -0.05 -11.97 -18.85
CA LEU A 135 -1.37 -11.57 -18.37
C LEU A 135 -1.85 -10.26 -19.02
N ALA A 136 -0.99 -9.23 -19.09
CA ALA A 136 -1.32 -7.96 -19.73
C ALA A 136 -1.64 -8.12 -21.23
N ARG A 137 -0.92 -8.99 -21.95
CA ARG A 137 -1.21 -9.31 -23.36
C ARG A 137 -2.55 -10.03 -23.51
N ARG A 138 -2.89 -10.96 -22.61
CA ARG A 138 -4.21 -11.64 -22.58
C ARG A 138 -5.35 -10.68 -22.28
N ILE A 139 -5.14 -9.70 -21.40
CA ILE A 139 -6.09 -8.61 -21.11
C ILE A 139 -6.29 -7.76 -22.36
N GLY A 140 -5.21 -7.39 -23.05
CA GLY A 140 -5.23 -6.55 -24.23
C GLY A 140 -5.30 -5.05 -23.90
N LEU A 141 -4.81 -4.22 -24.83
CA LEU A 141 -4.62 -2.78 -24.62
C LEU A 141 -5.92 -2.06 -24.26
N ASP A 142 -6.99 -2.31 -25.02
CA ASP A 142 -8.26 -1.56 -24.86
C ASP A 142 -8.91 -1.82 -23.50
N LEU A 143 -8.97 -3.08 -23.09
CA LEU A 143 -9.50 -3.46 -21.78
C LEU A 143 -8.62 -2.91 -20.65
N MET A 144 -7.29 -3.05 -20.77
CA MET A 144 -6.36 -2.51 -19.77
C MET A 144 -6.53 -1.00 -19.60
N LYS A 145 -6.64 -0.24 -20.71
CA LYS A 145 -6.84 1.21 -20.69
C LYS A 145 -8.14 1.58 -20.00
N LYS A 146 -9.24 0.92 -20.39
CA LYS A 146 -10.57 1.13 -19.80
C LYS A 146 -10.55 0.90 -18.29
N GLU A 147 -9.91 -0.18 -17.84
CA GLU A 147 -9.91 -0.55 -16.42
C GLU A 147 -9.00 0.34 -15.58
N VAL A 148 -7.81 0.70 -16.08
CA VAL A 148 -6.92 1.66 -15.42
C VAL A 148 -7.62 3.03 -15.23
N GLN A 149 -8.36 3.48 -16.24
CA GLN A 149 -9.17 4.71 -16.17
C GLN A 149 -10.34 4.57 -15.20
N ARG A 150 -11.10 3.47 -15.28
CA ARG A 150 -12.27 3.20 -14.44
C ARG A 150 -11.92 3.15 -12.95
N ILE A 151 -10.77 2.57 -12.61
CA ILE A 151 -10.26 2.50 -11.23
C ILE A 151 -9.63 3.83 -10.80
N GLY A 152 -9.25 4.70 -11.73
CA GLY A 152 -8.59 5.97 -11.45
C GLY A 152 -7.16 5.80 -10.95
N TYR A 153 -6.42 4.81 -11.49
CA TYR A 153 -5.08 4.48 -11.01
C TYR A 153 -4.03 5.47 -11.55
N GLY A 154 -3.47 6.30 -10.67
CA GLY A 154 -2.44 7.28 -11.01
C GLY A 154 -2.90 8.32 -12.04
N ASN A 155 -2.05 8.63 -13.02
CA ASN A 155 -2.37 9.50 -14.15
C ASN A 155 -3.25 8.82 -15.22
N GLN A 156 -3.54 7.52 -15.07
CA GLN A 156 -4.41 6.72 -15.94
C GLN A 156 -3.93 6.58 -17.39
N GLN A 157 -2.67 6.90 -17.68
CA GLN A 157 -2.10 6.85 -19.02
C GLN A 157 -1.27 5.58 -19.20
N ILE A 158 -1.69 4.66 -20.07
CA ILE A 158 -0.93 3.43 -20.37
C ILE A 158 -0.25 3.43 -21.75
N GLY A 159 -0.41 4.51 -22.53
CA GLY A 159 0.17 4.60 -23.87
C GLY A 159 -0.41 3.56 -24.84
N THR A 160 0.45 3.02 -25.69
CA THR A 160 0.10 2.07 -26.77
C THR A 160 0.73 0.68 -26.62
N VAL A 161 1.63 0.49 -25.63
CA VAL A 161 2.35 -0.77 -25.42
C VAL A 161 1.86 -1.42 -24.13
N VAL A 162 1.06 -2.49 -24.27
CA VAL A 162 0.31 -3.09 -23.17
C VAL A 162 1.18 -3.84 -22.15
N ASP A 163 2.41 -4.21 -22.48
CA ASP A 163 3.23 -5.13 -21.67
C ASP A 163 4.46 -4.47 -21.01
N ASN A 164 4.57 -3.14 -21.04
CA ASN A 164 5.65 -2.43 -20.34
C ASN A 164 5.28 -1.05 -19.76
N PHE A 165 4.04 -0.57 -19.93
CA PHE A 165 3.67 0.80 -19.56
C PHE A 165 3.86 1.16 -18.09
N TRP A 166 3.84 0.15 -17.20
CA TRP A 166 4.09 0.32 -15.77
C TRP A 166 5.58 0.30 -15.40
N LEU A 167 6.45 -0.17 -16.30
CA LEU A 167 7.90 -0.26 -16.10
C LEU A 167 8.60 1.03 -16.53
N VAL A 168 8.20 1.55 -17.70
CA VAL A 168 8.89 2.67 -18.37
C VAL A 168 7.99 3.89 -18.64
N GLY A 169 6.75 3.85 -18.17
CA GLY A 169 5.75 4.88 -18.45
C GLY A 169 4.92 4.58 -19.71
N PRO A 170 3.90 5.41 -20.01
CA PRO A 170 3.62 6.72 -19.41
C PRO A 170 2.87 6.67 -18.08
N LEU A 171 2.53 5.49 -17.57
CA LEU A 171 1.78 5.37 -16.31
C LEU A 171 2.63 5.87 -15.14
N GLN A 172 2.08 6.80 -14.38
CA GLN A 172 2.69 7.31 -13.16
C GLN A 172 1.66 7.41 -12.04
N ILE A 173 2.12 7.27 -10.79
CA ILE A 173 1.31 7.34 -9.58
C ILE A 173 2.13 7.96 -8.44
N THR A 174 1.50 8.71 -7.55
CA THR A 174 2.13 9.25 -6.33
C THR A 174 2.05 8.24 -5.17
N PRO A 175 2.95 8.31 -4.16
CA PRO A 175 2.83 7.48 -2.96
C PRO A 175 1.50 7.64 -2.22
N VAL A 176 0.92 8.84 -2.20
CA VAL A 176 -0.43 9.05 -1.65
C VAL A 176 -1.49 8.30 -2.47
N GLN A 177 -1.41 8.33 -3.81
CA GLN A 177 -2.34 7.59 -4.66
C GLN A 177 -2.19 6.06 -4.50
N GLU A 178 -0.97 5.55 -4.31
CA GLU A 178 -0.72 4.14 -3.97
C GLU A 178 -1.44 3.73 -2.67
N ILE A 179 -1.37 4.56 -1.62
CA ILE A 179 -2.13 4.34 -0.37
C ILE A 179 -3.64 4.26 -0.63
N LEU A 180 -4.19 5.22 -1.37
CA LEU A 180 -5.63 5.27 -1.63
C LEU A 180 -6.10 4.05 -2.44
N PHE A 181 -5.23 3.50 -3.30
CA PHE A 181 -5.50 2.25 -4.00
C PHE A 181 -5.47 1.04 -3.04
N VAL A 182 -4.42 0.87 -2.24
CA VAL A 182 -4.32 -0.30 -1.34
C VAL A 182 -5.30 -0.25 -0.18
N GLU A 183 -5.71 0.93 0.29
CA GLU A 183 -6.78 1.06 1.26
C GLU A 183 -8.10 0.49 0.71
N LYS A 184 -8.47 0.85 -0.52
CA LYS A 184 -9.68 0.30 -1.14
C LYS A 184 -9.52 -1.20 -1.37
N LEU A 185 -8.36 -1.67 -1.82
CA LEU A 185 -8.12 -3.10 -2.01
C LEU A 185 -8.26 -3.86 -0.68
N ALA A 186 -7.60 -3.41 0.37
CA ALA A 186 -7.59 -4.06 1.68
C ALA A 186 -8.98 -4.12 2.34
N ASN A 187 -9.87 -3.17 2.02
CA ASN A 187 -11.25 -3.15 2.52
C ASN A 187 -12.26 -3.74 1.54
N THR A 188 -11.81 -4.35 0.44
CA THR A 188 -12.67 -4.95 -0.59
C THR A 188 -13.64 -3.91 -1.20
N GLN A 189 -13.17 -2.68 -1.38
CA GLN A 189 -13.92 -1.51 -1.86
C GLN A 189 -13.56 -1.08 -3.29
N LEU A 190 -12.61 -1.74 -3.95
CA LEU A 190 -12.42 -1.51 -5.38
C LEU A 190 -13.64 -2.03 -6.14
N ALA A 191 -13.94 -1.42 -7.29
CA ALA A 191 -15.04 -1.84 -8.14
C ALA A 191 -14.70 -3.10 -8.95
N PHE A 192 -14.39 -4.19 -8.25
CA PHE A 192 -14.18 -5.56 -8.70
C PHE A 192 -15.00 -6.50 -7.80
N LYS A 193 -15.25 -7.75 -8.22
CA LYS A 193 -15.94 -8.72 -7.37
C LYS A 193 -15.18 -8.94 -6.05
N PRO A 194 -15.87 -9.10 -4.90
CA PRO A 194 -15.22 -9.36 -3.62
C PRO A 194 -14.22 -10.52 -3.66
N ASP A 195 -14.59 -11.64 -4.29
CA ASP A 195 -13.72 -12.82 -4.38
C ASP A 195 -12.45 -12.59 -5.21
N VAL A 196 -12.52 -11.73 -6.22
CA VAL A 196 -11.35 -11.32 -7.01
C VAL A 196 -10.39 -10.50 -6.14
N GLN A 197 -10.93 -9.58 -5.33
CA GLN A 197 -10.12 -8.79 -4.41
C GLN A 197 -9.49 -9.67 -3.31
N HIS A 198 -10.25 -10.59 -2.70
CA HIS A 198 -9.70 -11.53 -1.73
C HIS A 198 -8.59 -12.40 -2.32
N ALA A 199 -8.77 -12.93 -3.54
CA ALA A 199 -7.73 -13.70 -4.22
C ALA A 199 -6.43 -12.91 -4.41
N VAL A 200 -6.52 -11.61 -4.74
CA VAL A 200 -5.33 -10.76 -4.88
C VAL A 200 -4.74 -10.38 -3.52
N GLN A 201 -5.56 -10.15 -2.49
CA GLN A 201 -5.08 -9.93 -1.11
C GLN A 201 -4.25 -11.13 -0.63
N ASP A 202 -4.70 -12.36 -0.87
CA ASP A 202 -3.96 -13.58 -0.49
C ASP A 202 -2.60 -13.67 -1.19
N MET A 203 -2.50 -13.25 -2.45
CA MET A 203 -1.23 -13.19 -3.18
C MET A 203 -0.23 -12.18 -2.60
N LEU A 204 -0.71 -11.23 -1.80
CA LEU A 204 0.09 -10.15 -1.22
C LEU A 204 0.56 -10.43 0.21
N LEU A 205 0.09 -11.51 0.85
CA LEU A 205 0.54 -11.86 2.19
C LEU A 205 2.05 -12.14 2.19
N ILE A 206 2.81 -11.32 2.91
CA ILE A 206 4.27 -11.43 3.06
C ILE A 206 4.61 -12.11 4.39
N GLU A 207 3.87 -11.76 5.45
CA GLU A 207 4.17 -12.22 6.79
C GLU A 207 2.91 -12.35 7.62
N GLN A 208 2.84 -13.42 8.42
CA GLN A 208 1.78 -13.63 9.40
C GLN A 208 2.41 -13.98 10.76
N LYS A 209 2.16 -13.12 11.74
CA LYS A 209 2.57 -13.27 13.15
C LYS A 209 1.32 -13.35 14.03
N PRO A 210 1.43 -13.76 15.31
CA PRO A 210 0.28 -13.77 16.21
C PRO A 210 -0.40 -12.40 16.39
N ASN A 211 0.37 -11.31 16.29
CA ASN A 211 -0.09 -9.94 16.53
C ASN A 211 -0.42 -9.13 15.28
N TYR A 212 0.05 -9.53 14.09
CA TYR A 212 -0.27 -8.85 12.84
C TYR A 212 -0.09 -9.73 11.59
N LYS A 213 -0.70 -9.30 10.49
CA LYS A 213 -0.41 -9.74 9.12
C LYS A 213 0.10 -8.57 8.30
N LEU A 214 1.11 -8.82 7.48
CA LEU A 214 1.69 -7.85 6.55
C LEU A 214 1.38 -8.27 5.12
N TYR A 215 0.67 -7.42 4.40
CA TYR A 215 0.35 -7.60 2.99
C TYR A 215 1.05 -6.50 2.19
N ALA A 216 1.82 -6.84 1.16
CA ALA A 216 2.53 -5.83 0.40
C ALA A 216 2.94 -6.28 -1.00
N LYS A 217 3.23 -5.29 -1.84
CA LYS A 217 3.95 -5.48 -3.10
C LYS A 217 5.15 -4.55 -3.22
N SER A 218 6.28 -5.12 -3.60
CA SER A 218 7.48 -4.39 -3.97
C SER A 218 7.45 -3.89 -5.42
N GLY A 219 8.12 -2.76 -5.69
CA GLY A 219 8.33 -2.22 -7.04
C GLY A 219 9.75 -1.70 -7.22
N TRP A 220 10.37 -1.98 -8.37
CA TRP A 220 11.66 -1.40 -8.76
C TRP A 220 11.61 -1.05 -10.25
N GLY A 221 11.67 0.24 -10.58
CA GLY A 221 11.86 0.72 -11.95
C GLY A 221 13.33 0.73 -12.31
N MET A 222 13.88 -0.44 -12.69
CA MET A 222 15.32 -0.61 -13.00
C MET A 222 15.71 -0.01 -14.36
N ASP A 223 14.74 0.17 -15.26
CA ASP A 223 14.97 0.65 -16.64
C ASP A 223 14.92 2.19 -16.76
N LEU A 224 14.90 2.91 -15.65
CA LEU A 224 14.77 4.36 -15.59
C LEU A 224 15.91 4.98 -14.78
N GLU A 225 16.29 6.20 -15.12
CA GLU A 225 17.23 7.00 -14.33
C GLU A 225 16.59 8.36 -13.99
N PRO A 226 16.46 8.73 -12.70
CA PRO A 226 16.79 7.92 -11.52
C PRO A 226 15.85 6.72 -11.31
N GLN A 227 16.37 5.61 -10.79
CA GLN A 227 15.57 4.41 -10.49
C GLN A 227 14.66 4.65 -9.27
N VAL A 228 13.42 4.15 -9.35
CA VAL A 228 12.44 4.25 -8.26
C VAL A 228 12.25 2.90 -7.55
N GLY A 229 12.21 2.93 -6.23
CA GLY A 229 11.91 1.80 -5.36
C GLY A 229 10.61 2.02 -4.60
N TRP A 230 9.80 0.97 -4.53
CA TRP A 230 8.50 0.94 -3.87
C TRP A 230 8.37 -0.23 -2.90
N TRP A 231 7.62 -0.01 -1.83
CA TRP A 231 7.01 -1.06 -1.02
C TRP A 231 5.65 -0.56 -0.52
N THR A 232 4.57 -1.12 -1.05
CA THR A 232 3.20 -0.59 -0.85
C THR A 232 2.31 -1.70 -0.33
N GLY A 233 1.49 -1.41 0.68
CA GLY A 233 0.67 -2.44 1.32
C GLY A 233 -0.07 -1.98 2.56
N TRP A 234 -0.41 -2.93 3.42
CA TRP A 234 -1.02 -2.67 4.72
C TRP A 234 -0.60 -3.70 5.77
N VAL A 235 -0.66 -3.27 7.02
CA VAL A 235 -0.63 -4.14 8.20
C VAL A 235 -2.06 -4.29 8.69
N GLU A 236 -2.45 -5.53 9.00
CA GLU A 236 -3.68 -5.83 9.74
C GLU A 236 -3.29 -6.36 11.12
N THR A 237 -3.60 -5.61 12.17
CA THR A 237 -3.31 -5.99 13.55
C THR A 237 -4.27 -7.09 14.03
N ALA A 238 -3.94 -7.74 15.16
CA ALA A 238 -4.81 -8.76 15.76
C ALA A 238 -6.19 -8.24 16.19
N THR A 239 -6.36 -6.93 16.35
CA THR A 239 -7.67 -6.29 16.64
C THR A 239 -8.50 -6.03 15.37
N GLY A 240 -7.94 -6.29 14.19
CA GLY A 240 -8.53 -5.97 12.90
C GLY A 240 -8.29 -4.53 12.42
N GLU A 241 -7.57 -3.71 13.19
CA GLU A 241 -7.16 -2.37 12.73
C GLU A 241 -6.16 -2.51 11.57
N LYS A 242 -6.42 -1.77 10.48
CA LYS A 242 -5.58 -1.74 9.29
C LYS A 242 -4.83 -0.42 9.18
N VAL A 243 -3.52 -0.49 8.96
CA VAL A 243 -2.66 0.66 8.69
C VAL A 243 -2.03 0.49 7.32
N TYR A 244 -2.24 1.46 6.43
CA TYR A 244 -1.78 1.41 5.04
C TYR A 244 -0.47 2.16 4.90
N PHE A 245 0.40 1.70 4.01
CA PHE A 245 1.68 2.35 3.76
C PHE A 245 2.08 2.33 2.29
N ALA A 246 2.86 3.32 1.90
CA ALA A 246 3.61 3.34 0.65
C ALA A 246 4.99 3.95 0.90
N LEU A 247 6.03 3.11 0.85
CA LEU A 247 7.41 3.56 0.79
C LEU A 247 7.78 3.84 -0.67
N ASN A 248 8.39 5.00 -0.91
CA ASN A 248 8.95 5.41 -2.18
C ASN A 248 10.36 5.98 -1.98
N MET A 249 11.35 5.46 -2.70
CA MET A 249 12.74 5.89 -2.58
C MET A 249 13.47 5.90 -3.92
N HIS A 250 14.58 6.63 -3.97
CA HIS A 250 15.55 6.47 -5.05
C HIS A 250 16.36 5.19 -4.82
N MET A 251 16.34 4.27 -5.79
CA MET A 251 17.22 3.09 -5.76
C MET A 251 18.56 3.45 -6.38
N LYS A 252 19.60 3.58 -5.56
CA LYS A 252 20.97 3.85 -6.04
C LYS A 252 21.73 2.56 -6.26
N THR A 253 22.74 2.59 -7.12
CA THR A 253 23.72 1.50 -7.24
C THR A 253 24.28 1.12 -5.87
N GLY A 254 24.26 -0.18 -5.55
CA GLY A 254 24.71 -0.72 -4.26
C GLY A 254 23.62 -0.87 -3.20
N ILE A 255 22.45 -0.26 -3.36
CA ILE A 255 21.30 -0.50 -2.47
C ILE A 255 20.67 -1.85 -2.85
N SER A 256 20.61 -2.77 -1.88
CA SER A 256 19.98 -4.06 -2.06
C SER A 256 18.45 -3.92 -2.24
N ALA A 257 17.86 -4.82 -3.02
CA ALA A 257 16.41 -4.94 -3.17
C ALA A 257 15.67 -5.04 -1.83
N SER A 258 16.29 -5.66 -0.82
CA SER A 258 15.73 -5.90 0.52
C SER A 258 15.58 -4.66 1.37
N GLU A 259 16.34 -3.59 1.10
CA GLU A 259 16.33 -2.38 1.93
C GLU A 259 14.95 -1.71 1.97
N ARG A 260 14.17 -1.83 0.90
CA ARG A 260 12.79 -1.33 0.85
C ARG A 260 11.89 -1.99 1.90
N GLU A 261 11.98 -3.32 2.06
CA GLU A 261 11.21 -4.05 3.08
C GLU A 261 11.71 -3.70 4.49
N GLN A 262 13.04 -3.65 4.66
CA GLN A 262 13.65 -3.35 5.95
C GLN A 262 13.28 -1.95 6.44
N LEU A 263 13.32 -0.94 5.57
CA LEU A 263 12.86 0.42 5.88
C LEU A 263 11.39 0.46 6.27
N VAL A 264 10.51 -0.27 5.58
CA VAL A 264 9.09 -0.37 5.97
C VAL A 264 8.95 -0.98 7.35
N LYS A 265 9.58 -2.14 7.61
CA LYS A 265 9.50 -2.82 8.91
C LYS A 265 10.06 -1.95 10.04
N GLN A 266 11.21 -1.33 9.84
CA GLN A 266 11.80 -0.37 10.79
C GLN A 266 10.86 0.80 11.08
N SER A 267 10.25 1.38 10.04
CA SER A 267 9.31 2.50 10.19
C SER A 267 8.05 2.09 10.95
N LEU A 268 7.46 0.93 10.62
CA LEU A 268 6.29 0.41 11.30
C LEU A 268 6.59 0.11 12.78
N THR A 269 7.76 -0.45 13.10
CA THR A 269 8.20 -0.68 14.49
C THR A 269 8.46 0.64 15.22
N ALA A 270 9.11 1.62 14.61
CA ALA A 270 9.36 2.94 15.22
C ALA A 270 8.04 3.66 15.57
N LEU A 271 6.99 3.44 14.77
CA LEU A 271 5.64 3.96 15.00
C LEU A 271 4.79 3.10 15.96
N GLY A 272 5.31 1.95 16.42
CA GLY A 272 4.59 1.03 17.29
C GLY A 272 3.40 0.32 16.62
N ILE A 273 3.43 0.17 15.30
CA ILE A 273 2.39 -0.51 14.52
C ILE A 273 2.59 -2.03 14.55
N ILE A 274 3.85 -2.49 14.53
CA ILE A 274 4.24 -3.92 14.59
C ILE A 274 5.29 -4.19 15.67
#